data_AF-A0A432QR49-F1
#
_entry.id   AF-A0A432QR49-F1
#
_cell.length_a   1.000
_cell.length_b   1.000
_cell.length_c   1.000
_cell.angle_alpha   90.00
_cell.angle_beta   90.00
_cell.angle_gamma   90.00
#
_symmetry.space_group_name_H-M   'P 1'
#
loop_
_entity.id
_entity.type
_entity.pdbx_description
1 polymer ?
#
loop_
_entity_poly.entity_id
_entity_poly.type
_entity_poly.pdbx_seq_one_letter_code
_entity_poly.pdbx_strand_id
1 'polypeptide(L)' 'MEELLSPKEAGKLLGVSTRTIQRWDKEGLIKVVRTPKGRRRIPKSEVL' A
#
# COMPACT_ATOMS: atom_id res chain seq x y z
N MET A 1 6.96 -0.09 15.81
CA MET A 1 6.58 -1.06 14.75
C MET A 1 5.75 -0.29 13.74
N GLU A 2 6.20 -0.16 12.49
CA GLU A 2 5.33 0.38 11.45
C GLU A 2 4.23 -0.62 11.13
N GLU A 3 2.98 -0.16 11.16
CA GLU A 3 1.84 -0.99 10.81
C GLU A 3 1.80 -1.15 9.29
N LEU A 4 1.94 -2.39 8.81
CA LEU A 4 2.00 -2.70 7.38
C LEU A 4 0.63 -3.16 6.88
N LEU A 5 -0.02 -2.31 6.10
CA LEU A 5 -1.34 -2.54 5.53
C LEU A 5 -1.25 -3.35 4.24
N SER A 6 -2.25 -4.18 4.00
CA SER A 6 -2.52 -4.70 2.65
C SER A 6 -3.02 -3.58 1.74
N PRO A 7 -2.91 -3.73 0.41
CA PRO A 7 -3.51 -2.80 -0.55
C PRO A 7 -5.01 -2.59 -0.33
N LYS A 8 -5.71 -3.60 0.21
CA LYS A 8 -7.14 -3.54 0.53
C LYS A 8 -7.42 -2.64 1.73
N GLU A 9 -6.61 -2.75 2.78
CA GLU A 9 -6.75 -1.91 3.97
C GLU A 9 -6.33 -0.46 3.69
N ALA A 10 -5.19 -0.27 3.01
CA ALA A 10 -4.76 1.05 2.57
C ALA A 10 -5.79 1.73 1.67
N GLY A 11 -6.37 0.99 0.72
CA GLY A 11 -7.44 1.50 -0.13
C GLY A 11 -8.69 1.91 0.66
N LYS A 12 -9.09 1.13 1.67
CA LYS A 12 -10.22 1.49 2.54
C LYS A 12 -9.98 2.78 3.32
N LEU A 13 -8.77 2.98 3.83
CA LEU A 13 -8.41 4.18 4.60
C LEU A 13 -8.36 5.43 3.71
N LEU A 14 -7.79 5.31 2.52
CA LEU A 14 -7.69 6.41 1.55
C LEU A 14 -8.97 6.65 0.74
N GLY A 15 -9.99 5.78 0.88
CA GLY A 15 -11.20 5.83 0.05
C GLY A 15 -10.95 5.52 -1.44
N VAL A 16 -9.85 4.83 -1.76
CA VAL A 16 -9.48 4.48 -3.14
C VAL A 16 -9.53 2.98 -3.39
N SER A 17 -9.65 2.60 -4.66
CA SER A 17 -9.59 1.19 -5.04
C SER A 17 -8.20 0.59 -4.82
N THR A 18 -8.13 -0.72 -4.60
CA THR A 18 -6.85 -1.47 -4.57
C THR A 18 -6.06 -1.32 -5.87
N ARG A 19 -6.75 -1.12 -7.01
CA ARG A 19 -6.13 -0.88 -8.32
C ARG A 19 -5.42 0.47 -8.36
N THR A 20 -5.99 1.50 -7.73
CA THR A 20 -5.36 2.83 -7.58
C THR A 20 -4.06 2.72 -6.81
N ILE A 21 -4.08 2.01 -5.67
CA ILE A 21 -2.89 1.74 -4.85
C ILE A 21 -1.80 1.00 -5.66
N GLN A 22 -2.18 -0.03 -6.43
CA GLN A 22 -1.24 -0.75 -7.29
C GLN A 22 -0.67 0.11 -8.43
N ARG A 23 -1.46 1.06 -8.94
CA ARG A 23 -1.00 2.03 -9.93
C ARG A 23 0.03 2.97 -9.30
N TRP A 24 -0.23 3.48 -8.11
CA TRP A 24 0.73 4.31 -7.37
C TRP A 24 2.03 3.57 -7.05
N ASP A 25 1.98 2.28 -6.69
CA ASP A 25 3.18 1.43 -6.54
C ASP A 25 3.99 1.35 -7.86
N LYS A 26 3.31 1.20 -9.00
CA LYS A 26 3.97 1.17 -10.32
C LYS A 26 4.53 2.52 -10.73
N GLU A 27 3.85 3.61 -10.39
CA GLU A 27 4.24 4.99 -10.69
C GLU A 27 5.28 5.54 -9.69
N GLY A 28 5.52 4.84 -8.58
CA GLY A 28 6.44 5.27 -7.52
C GLY A 28 5.88 6.37 -6.60
N LEU A 29 4.55 6.55 -6.60
CA LEU A 29 3.85 7.57 -5.82
C LEU A 29 3.64 7.18 -4.35
N ILE A 30 3.78 5.88 -4.02
CA ILE A 30 3.62 5.38 -2.66
C ILE A 30 4.73 4.38 -2.34
N LYS A 31 5.26 4.41 -1.11
CA LYS A 31 6.22 3.40 -0.67
C LYS A 31 5.52 2.08 -0.37
N VAL A 32 6.07 0.99 -0.90
CA VAL A 32 5.55 -0.36 -0.67
C VAL A 32 6.69 -1.28 -0.29
N VAL A 33 6.54 -1.94 0.86
CA VAL A 33 7.41 -3.02 1.31
C VAL A 33 6.98 -4.30 0.59
N ARG A 34 7.91 -4.97 -0.07
CA ARG A 34 7.68 -6.27 -0.70
C ARG A 34 8.16 -7.36 0.22
N THR A 35 7.24 -8.24 0.63
CA THR A 35 7.61 -9.45 1.37
C THR A 35 8.40 -10.40 0.46
N PRO A 36 9.19 -11.34 1.00
CA PRO A 36 9.91 -12.35 0.21
C PRO A 36 8.99 -13.19 -0.71
N LYS A 37 7.70 -13.30 -0.37
CA LYS A 37 6.67 -13.96 -1.20
C LYS A 37 6.04 -13.04 -2.26
N GLY A 38 6.60 -11.86 -2.51
CA GLY A 38 6.10 -10.90 -3.51
C GLY A 38 4.82 -10.16 -3.13
N ARG A 39 4.34 -10.27 -1.88
CA ARG A 39 3.16 -9.52 -1.43
C ARG A 39 3.53 -8.08 -1.11
N ARG A 40 2.68 -7.16 -1.57
CA ARG A 40 2.75 -5.72 -1.30
C ARG A 40 2.24 -5.42 0.10
N ARG A 41 3.01 -4.63 0.85
CA ARG A 41 2.69 -4.11 2.18
C ARG A 41 2.95 -2.61 2.19
N ILE A 42 1.94 -1.84 2.52
CA ILE A 42 2.00 -0.37 2.51
C ILE A 42 2.17 0.08 3.95
N PRO A 43 3.21 0.86 4.28
CA PRO A 43 3.32 1.43 5.61
C PRO A 43 2.16 2.39 5.84
N LYS A 44 1.53 2.28 7.01
CA LYS A 44 0.41 3.13 7.41
C LYS A 44 0.79 4.62 7.40
N SER A 45 2.06 4.95 7.59
CA SER A 45 2.64 6.30 7.48
C SER A 45 2.46 6.97 6.11
N GLU A 46 2.17 6.21 5.06
CA GLU A 46 1.90 6.75 3.71
C GLU A 46 0.39 6.96 3.45
N VAL A 47 -0.46 6.55 4.39
CA VAL A 47 -1.92 6.46 4.25
C VAL A 47 -2.62 7.38 5.26
N LEU A 48 -1.98 7.69 6.39
CA LEU A 48 -2.36 8.67 7.41
C LEU A 48 -1.40 9.85 7.37
#